data_AF-A0A679JUV8-F1
#
_entry.id   AF-A0A679JUV8-F1
#
_cell.length_a   1.000
_cell.length_b   1.000
_cell.length_c   1.000
_cell.angle_alpha   90.00
_cell.angle_beta   90.00
_cell.angle_gamma   90.00
#
_symmetry.space_group_name_H-M   'P 1'
#
loop_
_entity.id
_entity.type
_entity.pdbx_description
1 polymer ?
#
loop_
_entity_poly.entity_id
_entity_poly.type
_entity_poly.pdbx_seq_one_letter_code
_entity_poly.pdbx_strand_id
1 'polypeptide(L)'
;MTLLVAAIEKTNVWMAADAAVSGVGTEERHREFALKVVPSSDSRALIGFAGDIHYGQSLTNAAAALSDDDQRIKFLVDGQSQAPNTSFAYAYKNTEGPHLLKIGDGEVQRVQTLYLGVKDAFEQFQSIRHATELDPTPKALKTFLPGSRSSEPLPSGLTLAITSMLRLFAERGQRDVGGWVTPYFLTSEGSFLCGYGFAVSDPIFDKILPGSLVPHGTAEEGGFGLSVTELGISAGVIIYWLQLPGGLVFVRNAENYDVFKFDGKPSDFIKAASEKIERKIEILFGDQPHGPPKSITVLRDENGTPSVAIAHDGRAFSISVLNVYEPFRTQAAVDFSPAADPDLTTGLLSSNRVKATLSNDKLALNLTLLANGEPTTVAELSAGELETVLGVLGENRWRMREPVAAQPASIGATGSLTRELIAVDPSWRAELPIHPTLNGISLRFRHPGFGWITFQLPWHEAKSLGTWLVKNSPPSDATS
;
A
#
# COMPACT_ATOMS: atom_id res chain seq x y z
N MET A 1 -12.81 28.76 -4.79
CA MET A 1 -12.09 28.75 -3.49
C MET A 1 -11.02 27.66 -3.51
N THR A 2 -10.14 27.62 -2.50
CA THR A 2 -9.00 26.69 -2.41
C THR A 2 -8.64 26.40 -0.95
N LEU A 3 -8.10 25.21 -0.68
CA LEU A 3 -7.19 24.93 0.43
C LEU A 3 -5.91 24.33 -0.13
N LEU A 4 -4.79 25.02 0.05
CA LEU A 4 -3.44 24.50 -0.18
C LEU A 4 -2.67 24.53 1.14
N VAL A 5 -1.95 23.46 1.44
CA VAL A 5 -1.05 23.36 2.61
C VAL A 5 0.34 22.88 2.15
N ALA A 6 1.40 23.43 2.74
CA ALA A 6 2.77 23.08 2.40
C ALA A 6 3.70 23.12 3.61
N ALA A 7 4.75 22.28 3.59
CA ALA A 7 5.75 22.24 4.64
C ALA A 7 7.11 21.75 4.14
N ILE A 8 8.17 22.21 4.80
CA ILE A 8 9.50 21.60 4.78
C ILE A 8 9.53 20.47 5.83
N GLU A 9 9.95 19.28 5.42
CA GLU A 9 10.14 18.11 6.29
C GLU A 9 11.54 17.53 6.03
N LYS A 10 12.47 17.78 6.95
CA LYS A 10 13.90 17.45 6.84
C LYS A 10 14.54 18.10 5.60
N THR A 11 14.97 17.30 4.62
CA THR A 11 15.62 17.72 3.37
C THR A 11 14.63 18.02 2.24
N ASN A 12 13.34 17.76 2.44
CA ASN A 12 12.33 17.79 1.38
C ASN A 12 11.24 18.81 1.70
N VAL A 13 10.53 19.23 0.66
CA VAL A 13 9.39 20.15 0.78
C VAL A 13 8.21 19.58 -0.01
N TRP A 14 7.01 19.68 0.56
CA TRP A 14 5.81 19.12 -0.02
C TRP A 14 4.67 20.14 -0.04
N MET A 15 3.76 19.96 -1.00
CA MET A 15 2.51 20.71 -1.15
C MET A 15 1.35 19.74 -1.35
N ALA A 16 0.20 20.03 -0.75
CA ALA A 16 -1.05 19.34 -1.01
C ALA A 16 -2.16 20.38 -1.18
N ALA A 17 -2.94 20.29 -2.24
CA ALA A 17 -4.06 21.18 -2.52
C ALA A 17 -5.33 20.40 -2.86
N ASP A 18 -6.49 21.05 -2.74
CA ASP A 18 -7.77 20.53 -3.20
C ASP A 18 -7.96 20.75 -4.71
N ALA A 19 -8.57 19.79 -5.42
CA ALA A 19 -8.77 19.88 -6.87
C ALA A 19 -10.02 20.69 -7.26
N ALA A 20 -10.98 20.92 -6.36
CA ALA A 20 -12.27 21.54 -6.67
C ALA A 20 -12.15 22.99 -7.16
N VAL A 21 -12.73 23.30 -8.31
CA VAL A 21 -13.06 24.68 -8.70
C VAL A 21 -14.44 25.01 -8.13
N SER A 22 -14.52 26.04 -7.30
CA SER A 22 -15.73 26.42 -6.58
C SER A 22 -16.02 27.92 -6.72
N GLY A 23 -17.20 28.23 -7.25
CA GLY A 23 -17.72 29.59 -7.43
C GLY A 23 -19.16 29.70 -6.91
N VAL A 24 -19.72 30.91 -7.00
CA VAL A 24 -21.12 31.13 -6.62
C VAL A 24 -22.04 30.49 -7.66
N GLY A 25 -22.84 29.51 -7.25
CA GLY A 25 -23.85 28.87 -8.09
C GLY A 25 -23.42 27.60 -8.85
N THR A 26 -22.18 27.11 -8.69
CA THR A 26 -21.77 25.82 -9.28
C THR A 26 -22.38 24.64 -8.53
N GLU A 27 -23.27 23.88 -9.18
CA GLU A 27 -23.79 22.61 -8.66
C GLU A 27 -22.68 21.54 -8.55
N GLU A 28 -22.72 20.73 -7.50
CA GLU A 28 -21.66 19.76 -7.17
C GLU A 28 -21.44 18.68 -8.24
N ARG A 29 -22.50 18.24 -8.92
CA ARG A 29 -22.43 17.25 -10.01
C ARG A 29 -21.79 17.80 -11.29
N HIS A 30 -21.66 19.12 -11.40
CA HIS A 30 -21.08 19.83 -12.55
C HIS A 30 -19.86 20.68 -12.15
N ARG A 31 -19.27 20.38 -10.98
CA ARG A 31 -18.05 21.02 -10.49
C ARG A 31 -16.87 20.73 -11.41
N GLU A 32 -16.19 21.78 -11.85
CA GLU A 32 -14.90 21.68 -12.52
C GLU A 32 -13.78 21.33 -11.54
N PHE A 33 -12.69 20.75 -12.06
CA PHE A 33 -11.53 20.37 -11.28
C PHE A 33 -10.24 20.79 -11.98
N ALA A 34 -9.29 21.30 -11.20
CA ALA A 34 -8.04 21.85 -11.69
C ALA A 34 -6.90 21.56 -10.71
N LEU A 35 -5.68 21.43 -11.25
CA LEU A 35 -4.48 21.21 -10.43
C LEU A 35 -3.98 22.55 -9.90
N LYS A 36 -3.95 22.71 -8.58
CA LYS A 36 -3.56 23.97 -7.90
C LYS A 36 -2.10 23.97 -7.42
N VAL A 37 -1.34 22.96 -7.83
CA VAL A 37 0.11 22.82 -7.66
C VAL A 37 0.69 22.35 -8.99
N VAL A 38 1.67 23.10 -9.51
CA VAL A 38 2.32 22.87 -10.81
C VAL A 38 3.83 22.72 -10.56
N PRO A 39 4.46 21.60 -10.95
CA PRO A 39 5.92 21.49 -10.95
C PRO A 39 6.53 22.34 -12.07
N SER A 40 7.74 22.86 -11.86
CA SER A 40 8.50 23.57 -12.89
C SER A 40 8.85 22.68 -14.10
N SER A 41 9.29 23.28 -15.20
CA SER A 41 9.74 22.60 -16.41
C SER A 41 11.01 21.75 -16.16
N ASP A 42 11.93 22.26 -15.36
CA ASP A 42 13.14 21.57 -14.88
C ASP A 42 12.90 20.58 -13.72
N SER A 43 11.65 20.48 -13.23
CA SER A 43 11.25 19.68 -12.06
C SER A 43 11.99 20.01 -10.75
N ARG A 44 12.63 21.19 -10.62
CA ARG A 44 13.36 21.65 -9.41
C ARG A 44 12.55 22.51 -8.45
N ALA A 45 11.32 22.87 -8.83
CA ALA A 45 10.42 23.67 -8.02
C ALA A 45 8.96 23.19 -8.09
N LEU A 46 8.18 23.58 -7.09
CA LEU A 46 6.74 23.43 -7.00
C LEU A 46 6.11 24.81 -6.84
N ILE A 47 5.10 25.11 -7.65
CA ILE A 47 4.40 26.39 -7.67
C ILE A 47 2.92 26.12 -7.37
N GLY A 48 2.47 26.50 -6.18
CA GLY A 48 1.09 26.37 -5.73
C GLY A 48 0.36 27.71 -5.78
N PHE A 49 -0.98 27.70 -5.88
CA PHE A 49 -1.78 28.92 -5.81
C PHE A 49 -3.15 28.76 -5.13
N ALA A 50 -3.69 29.89 -4.66
CA ALA A 50 -5.07 30.06 -4.25
C ALA A 50 -5.57 31.46 -4.65
N GLY A 51 -6.84 31.58 -5.01
CA GLY A 51 -7.43 32.85 -5.47
C GLY A 51 -8.35 32.64 -6.66
N ASP A 52 -8.21 33.49 -7.68
CA ASP A 52 -8.84 33.29 -8.98
C ASP A 52 -8.24 32.06 -9.69
N ILE A 53 -9.10 31.23 -10.30
CA ILE A 53 -8.67 29.97 -10.88
C ILE A 53 -7.92 30.16 -12.21
N HIS A 54 -8.44 30.98 -13.11
CA HIS A 54 -7.88 31.15 -14.45
C HIS A 54 -6.59 31.97 -14.40
N TYR A 55 -6.58 33.04 -13.60
CA TYR A 55 -5.42 33.89 -13.40
C TYR A 55 -4.30 33.17 -12.64
N GLY A 56 -4.65 32.45 -11.57
CA GLY A 56 -3.70 31.66 -10.78
C GLY A 56 -3.07 30.51 -11.59
N GLN A 57 -3.87 29.77 -12.36
CA GLN A 57 -3.37 28.70 -13.24
C GLN A 57 -2.49 29.27 -14.37
N SER A 58 -2.88 30.37 -15.00
CA SER A 58 -2.09 31.02 -16.05
C SER A 58 -0.72 31.48 -15.53
N LEU A 59 -0.67 32.15 -14.36
CA LEU A 59 0.58 32.61 -13.78
C LEU A 59 1.47 31.46 -13.27
N THR A 60 0.90 30.44 -12.64
CA THR A 60 1.72 29.30 -12.15
C THR A 60 2.30 28.47 -13.29
N ASN A 61 1.56 28.29 -14.40
CA ASN A 61 2.09 27.67 -15.61
C ASN A 61 3.19 28.52 -16.27
N ALA A 62 2.97 29.83 -16.42
CA ALA A 62 3.97 30.72 -17.01
C ALA A 62 5.25 30.80 -16.16
N ALA A 63 5.12 30.83 -14.82
CA ALA A 63 6.26 30.72 -13.91
C ALA A 63 6.95 29.34 -14.02
N ALA A 64 6.20 28.25 -14.16
CA ALA A 64 6.76 26.91 -14.33
C ALA A 64 7.60 26.77 -15.61
N ALA A 65 7.32 27.55 -16.65
CA ALA A 65 8.10 27.59 -17.89
C ALA A 65 9.44 28.34 -17.77
N LEU A 66 9.57 29.29 -16.83
CA LEU A 66 10.83 30.01 -16.58
C LEU A 66 11.91 29.06 -16.03
N SER A 67 13.18 29.36 -16.33
CA SER A 67 14.34 28.51 -15.99
C SER A 67 15.13 28.94 -14.76
N ASP A 68 14.75 30.03 -14.11
CA ASP A 68 15.55 30.71 -13.07
C ASP A 68 14.66 31.09 -11.87
N ASP A 69 15.15 30.88 -10.65
CA ASP A 69 14.36 31.05 -9.42
C ASP A 69 14.04 32.52 -9.11
N ASP A 70 14.97 33.44 -9.33
CA ASP A 70 14.73 34.87 -9.10
C ASP A 70 13.73 35.43 -10.14
N GLN A 71 13.81 34.99 -11.39
CA GLN A 71 12.80 35.29 -12.42
C GLN A 71 11.42 34.71 -12.06
N ARG A 72 11.34 33.47 -11.56
CA ARG A 72 10.08 32.85 -11.10
C ARG A 72 9.46 33.64 -9.95
N ILE A 73 10.24 33.93 -8.91
CA ILE A 73 9.79 34.69 -7.73
C ILE A 73 9.31 36.08 -8.16
N LYS A 74 10.09 36.79 -8.97
CA LYS A 74 9.70 38.11 -9.49
C LYS A 74 8.41 38.04 -10.31
N PHE A 75 8.28 37.10 -11.24
CA PHE A 75 7.09 36.96 -12.08
C PHE A 75 5.83 36.69 -11.24
N LEU A 76 5.94 35.87 -10.20
CA LEU A 76 4.84 35.61 -9.27
C LEU A 76 4.49 36.83 -8.41
N VAL A 77 5.46 37.66 -8.01
CA VAL A 77 5.22 38.95 -7.31
C VAL A 77 4.57 39.98 -8.24
N ASP A 78 5.12 40.18 -9.43
CA ASP A 78 4.60 41.11 -10.44
C ASP A 78 3.16 40.72 -10.83
N GLY A 79 2.87 39.42 -10.96
CA GLY A 79 1.52 38.89 -11.17
C GLY A 79 0.59 39.04 -9.95
N GLN A 80 1.09 38.81 -8.73
CA GLN A 80 0.29 39.00 -7.51
C GLN A 80 -0.14 40.46 -7.33
N SER A 81 0.71 41.41 -7.68
CA SER A 81 0.38 42.84 -7.64
C SER A 81 -0.78 43.24 -8.55
N GLN A 82 -0.98 42.50 -9.65
CA GLN A 82 -2.04 42.73 -10.64
C GLN A 82 -3.37 42.06 -10.26
N ALA A 83 -3.34 40.98 -9.48
CA ALA A 83 -4.55 40.37 -8.91
C ALA A 83 -4.35 40.05 -7.41
N PRO A 84 -4.49 41.06 -6.51
CA PRO A 84 -4.20 40.92 -5.08
C PRO A 84 -4.92 39.78 -4.36
N ASN A 85 -6.10 39.36 -4.87
CA ASN A 85 -6.89 38.23 -4.36
C ASN A 85 -6.28 36.85 -4.66
N THR A 86 -5.17 36.79 -5.39
CA THR A 86 -4.41 35.56 -5.67
C THR A 86 -3.16 35.55 -4.79
N SER A 87 -2.77 34.38 -4.31
CA SER A 87 -1.54 34.17 -3.54
C SER A 87 -0.87 32.88 -3.98
N PHE A 88 0.46 32.84 -3.91
CA PHE A 88 1.28 31.74 -4.40
C PHE A 88 2.13 31.13 -3.29
N ALA A 89 2.39 29.83 -3.43
CA ALA A 89 3.38 29.10 -2.66
C ALA A 89 4.50 28.75 -3.64
N TYR A 90 5.73 29.13 -3.34
CA TYR A 90 6.88 28.77 -4.15
C TYR A 90 7.85 27.91 -3.33
N ALA A 91 8.11 26.69 -3.77
CA ALA A 91 9.08 25.80 -3.14
C ALA A 91 10.13 25.36 -4.15
N TYR A 92 11.40 25.37 -3.75
CA TYR A 92 12.54 25.02 -4.59
C TYR A 92 13.66 24.39 -3.75
N LYS A 93 14.61 23.71 -4.39
CA LYS A 93 15.78 23.13 -3.74
C LYS A 93 17.07 23.62 -4.40
N ASN A 94 17.97 24.17 -3.61
CA ASN A 94 19.28 24.68 -4.03
C ASN A 94 20.40 24.07 -3.14
N THR A 95 21.60 24.65 -3.16
CA THR A 95 22.75 24.22 -2.34
C THR A 95 22.62 24.50 -0.84
N GLU A 96 21.71 25.38 -0.40
CA GLU A 96 21.38 25.60 1.02
C GLU A 96 20.36 24.58 1.56
N GLY A 97 19.62 23.91 0.66
CA GLY A 97 18.62 22.89 0.99
C GLY A 97 17.23 23.21 0.43
N PRO A 98 16.15 22.81 1.12
CA PRO A 98 14.77 23.15 0.74
C PRO A 98 14.39 24.57 1.14
N HIS A 99 13.71 25.26 0.24
CA HIS A 99 13.14 26.59 0.42
C HIS A 99 11.62 26.52 0.20
N LEU A 100 10.87 27.29 1.00
CA LEU A 100 9.42 27.46 0.87
C LEU A 100 9.10 28.94 1.14
N LEU A 101 8.42 29.57 0.19
CA LEU A 101 8.03 30.98 0.22
C LEU A 101 6.50 31.09 0.12
N LYS A 102 5.90 31.96 0.95
CA LYS A 102 4.58 32.53 0.70
C LYS A 102 4.76 33.81 -0.11
N ILE A 103 4.04 33.96 -1.22
CA ILE A 103 3.97 35.19 -2.02
C ILE A 103 2.53 35.67 -2.01
N GLY A 104 2.30 36.88 -1.50
CA GLY A 104 0.96 37.42 -1.27
C GLY A 104 1.03 38.74 -0.53
N ASP A 105 -0.04 39.54 -0.59
CA ASP A 105 -0.14 40.82 0.11
C ASP A 105 0.97 41.84 -0.28
N GLY A 106 1.61 41.66 -1.45
CA GLY A 106 2.77 42.42 -1.92
C GLY A 106 4.13 41.95 -1.36
N GLU A 107 4.16 40.91 -0.51
CA GLU A 107 5.36 40.42 0.17
C GLU A 107 5.81 39.03 -0.31
N VAL A 108 7.09 38.73 -0.06
CA VAL A 108 7.71 37.39 -0.19
C VAL A 108 8.25 36.96 1.18
N GLN A 109 7.64 35.94 1.77
CA GLN A 109 7.96 35.48 3.13
C GLN A 109 8.55 34.05 3.10
N ARG A 110 9.82 33.87 3.48
CA ARG A 110 10.45 32.54 3.64
C ARG A 110 9.93 31.88 4.93
N VAL A 111 9.35 30.69 4.81
CA VAL A 111 8.61 30.01 5.89
C VAL A 111 8.95 28.51 5.93
N GLN A 112 8.66 27.86 7.07
CA GLN A 112 8.82 26.41 7.22
C GLN A 112 7.53 25.64 6.91
N THR A 113 6.37 26.26 7.15
CA THR A 113 5.04 25.76 6.81
C THR A 113 4.17 26.92 6.33
N LEU A 114 3.18 26.64 5.48
CA LEU A 114 2.15 27.61 5.10
C LEU A 114 0.81 26.94 4.77
N TYR A 115 -0.21 27.78 4.65
CA TYR A 115 -1.43 27.47 3.89
C TYR A 115 -1.81 28.65 3.01
N LEU A 116 -2.64 28.39 2.00
CA LEU A 116 -3.28 29.41 1.17
C LEU A 116 -4.76 29.08 1.00
N GLY A 117 -5.58 30.12 0.80
CA GLY A 117 -7.01 30.00 0.52
C GLY A 117 -7.87 30.14 1.77
N VAL A 118 -8.91 29.30 1.90
CA VAL A 118 -9.97 29.48 2.91
C VAL A 118 -9.47 29.18 4.31
N LYS A 119 -9.38 30.23 5.14
CA LYS A 119 -8.98 30.15 6.55
C LYS A 119 -9.79 29.11 7.34
N ASP A 120 -11.11 29.17 7.28
CA ASP A 120 -12.02 28.28 8.02
C ASP A 120 -11.84 26.80 7.64
N ALA A 121 -11.45 26.52 6.38
CA ALA A 121 -11.13 25.18 5.91
C ALA A 121 -9.77 24.72 6.43
N PHE A 122 -8.80 25.62 6.55
CA PHE A 122 -7.51 25.34 7.18
C PHE A 122 -7.64 25.11 8.70
N GLU A 123 -8.45 25.89 9.41
CA GLU A 123 -8.69 25.69 10.85
C GLU A 123 -9.38 24.34 11.12
N GLN A 124 -10.37 23.95 10.30
CA GLN A 124 -10.96 22.61 10.35
C GLN A 124 -9.95 21.51 9.99
N PHE A 125 -9.11 21.71 8.95
CA PHE A 125 -8.02 20.79 8.61
C PHE A 125 -7.03 20.59 9.76
N GLN A 126 -6.65 21.65 10.48
CA GLN A 126 -5.75 21.54 11.63
C GLN A 126 -6.42 20.82 12.80
N SER A 127 -7.71 21.06 13.06
CA SER A 127 -8.47 20.32 14.05
C SER A 127 -8.48 18.81 13.73
N ILE A 128 -8.75 18.44 12.47
CA ILE A 128 -8.69 17.05 11.99
C ILE A 128 -7.28 16.45 12.13
N ARG A 129 -6.25 17.20 11.71
CA ARG A 129 -4.83 16.77 11.70
C ARG A 129 -4.27 16.52 13.10
N HIS A 130 -4.79 17.23 14.11
CA HIS A 130 -4.34 17.17 15.49
C HIS A 130 -5.32 16.45 16.44
N ALA A 131 -6.43 15.89 15.91
CA ALA A 131 -7.38 15.13 16.70
C ALA A 131 -6.73 13.85 17.28
N THR A 132 -6.77 13.71 18.61
CA THR A 132 -6.35 12.50 19.33
C THR A 132 -7.37 11.37 19.20
N GLU A 133 -8.62 11.69 18.86
CA GLU A 133 -9.68 10.72 18.62
C GLU A 133 -9.78 10.39 17.13
N LEU A 134 -9.66 9.10 16.84
CA LEU A 134 -9.75 8.58 15.48
C LEU A 134 -11.22 8.45 15.05
N ASP A 135 -11.48 9.07 13.90
CA ASP A 135 -12.58 8.77 12.97
C ASP A 135 -13.98 9.38 13.24
N PRO A 136 -14.57 10.14 12.28
CA PRO A 136 -15.99 10.54 12.33
C PRO A 136 -16.92 9.38 11.93
N THR A 137 -16.38 8.35 11.29
CA THR A 137 -17.04 7.11 10.92
C THR A 137 -16.35 5.94 11.64
N PRO A 138 -16.46 5.83 12.98
CA PRO A 138 -15.73 4.85 13.81
C PRO A 138 -16.14 3.37 13.59
N LYS A 139 -16.88 3.08 12.52
CA LYS A 139 -17.27 1.75 12.04
C LYS A 139 -16.91 1.53 10.56
N ALA A 140 -16.15 2.43 9.95
CA ALA A 140 -15.71 2.36 8.56
C ALA A 140 -14.31 1.75 8.46
N LEU A 141 -14.13 0.75 7.61
CA LEU A 141 -12.82 0.31 7.16
C LEU A 141 -12.22 1.39 6.25
N LYS A 142 -10.97 1.76 6.51
CA LYS A 142 -10.22 2.72 5.70
C LYS A 142 -8.94 2.09 5.19
N THR A 143 -8.66 2.28 3.92
CA THR A 143 -7.41 1.86 3.28
C THR A 143 -6.79 3.08 2.62
N PHE A 144 -5.53 3.35 2.96
CA PHE A 144 -4.71 4.38 2.34
C PHE A 144 -3.37 3.76 1.93
N LEU A 145 -3.08 3.80 0.63
CA LEU A 145 -1.88 3.23 0.02
C LEU A 145 -1.16 4.33 -0.77
N PRO A 146 -0.21 5.06 -0.17
CA PRO A 146 0.56 6.08 -0.87
C PRO A 146 1.75 5.46 -1.61
N GLY A 147 2.18 6.10 -2.69
CA GLY A 147 3.32 5.68 -3.50
C GLY A 147 3.95 6.83 -4.29
N SER A 148 5.19 6.65 -4.72
CA SER A 148 5.91 7.58 -5.59
C SER A 148 6.96 6.87 -6.42
N ARG A 149 7.48 7.56 -7.43
CA ARG A 149 8.61 7.13 -8.26
C ARG A 149 9.98 7.57 -7.72
N SER A 150 10.00 8.46 -6.72
CA SER A 150 11.25 8.89 -6.07
C SER A 150 11.88 7.76 -5.25
N SER A 151 13.21 7.74 -5.16
CA SER A 151 13.92 6.88 -4.22
C SER A 151 13.86 7.38 -2.78
N GLU A 152 13.63 8.69 -2.56
CA GLU A 152 13.46 9.26 -1.23
C GLU A 152 12.08 8.90 -0.64
N PRO A 153 12.01 8.51 0.65
CA PRO A 153 10.75 8.07 1.26
C PRO A 153 9.74 9.21 1.42
N LEU A 154 8.46 8.87 1.24
CA LEU A 154 7.33 9.79 1.34
C LEU A 154 7.30 10.51 2.71
N PRO A 155 7.19 11.86 2.73
CA PRO A 155 7.11 12.63 3.98
C PRO A 155 5.91 12.23 4.84
N SER A 156 6.13 12.08 6.15
CA SER A 156 5.09 11.66 7.10
C SER A 156 4.00 12.73 7.25
N GLY A 157 4.39 14.00 7.22
CA GLY A 157 3.50 15.15 7.27
C GLY A 157 2.63 15.29 6.02
N LEU A 158 3.09 14.79 4.86
CA LEU A 158 2.34 14.75 3.60
C LEU A 158 1.28 13.64 3.63
N THR A 159 1.65 12.42 4.04
CA THR A 159 0.70 11.32 4.26
C THR A 159 -0.43 11.75 5.20
N LEU A 160 -0.10 12.40 6.32
CA LEU A 160 -1.08 12.96 7.24
C LEU A 160 -1.88 14.13 6.64
N ALA A 161 -1.31 14.94 5.75
CA ALA A 161 -2.03 16.01 5.07
C ALA A 161 -3.09 15.46 4.10
N ILE A 162 -2.73 14.46 3.29
CA ILE A 162 -3.63 13.81 2.33
C ILE A 162 -4.84 13.22 3.06
N THR A 163 -4.62 12.40 4.09
CA THR A 163 -5.72 11.77 4.84
C THR A 163 -6.57 12.79 5.61
N SER A 164 -5.97 13.85 6.15
CA SER A 164 -6.71 14.94 6.82
C SER A 164 -7.55 15.76 5.84
N MET A 165 -7.07 16.02 4.62
CA MET A 165 -7.84 16.71 3.58
C MET A 165 -8.97 15.84 3.01
N LEU A 166 -8.74 14.54 2.79
CA LEU A 166 -9.80 13.61 2.38
C LEU A 166 -10.91 13.49 3.45
N ARG A 167 -10.54 13.51 4.74
CA ARG A 167 -11.49 13.58 5.85
C ARG A 167 -12.23 14.93 5.89
N LEU A 168 -11.53 16.05 5.69
CA LEU A 168 -12.11 17.39 5.58
C LEU A 168 -13.19 17.45 4.49
N PHE A 169 -12.91 16.91 3.30
CA PHE A 169 -13.84 16.95 2.16
C PHE A 169 -15.12 16.15 2.41
N ALA A 170 -15.08 15.14 3.28
CA ALA A 170 -16.25 14.39 3.72
C ALA A 170 -17.04 15.11 4.85
N GLU A 171 -16.35 15.75 5.78
CA GLU A 171 -16.98 16.45 6.93
C GLU A 171 -17.52 17.86 6.61
N ARG A 172 -16.96 18.55 5.59
CA ARG A 172 -17.17 19.99 5.39
C ARG A 172 -18.41 20.33 4.57
N GLY A 173 -19.52 20.56 5.26
CA GLY A 173 -20.82 20.95 4.67
C GLY A 173 -20.82 22.23 3.81
N GLN A 174 -19.86 23.15 3.99
CA GLN A 174 -19.71 24.34 3.14
C GLN A 174 -19.30 24.00 1.69
N ARG A 175 -18.62 22.85 1.48
CA ARG A 175 -18.18 22.34 0.17
C ARG A 175 -17.43 23.35 -0.71
N ASP A 176 -16.83 24.36 -0.11
CA ASP A 176 -16.00 25.39 -0.75
C ASP A 176 -14.65 24.84 -1.23
N VAL A 177 -14.09 23.85 -0.53
CA VAL A 177 -12.91 23.08 -0.93
C VAL A 177 -13.28 21.60 -1.08
N GLY A 178 -12.61 20.86 -1.97
CA GLY A 178 -12.95 19.45 -2.19
C GLY A 178 -12.38 18.80 -3.44
N GLY A 179 -13.09 17.77 -3.92
CA GLY A 179 -12.62 16.90 -5.00
C GLY A 179 -11.63 15.87 -4.45
N TRP A 180 -10.44 15.79 -5.05
CA TRP A 180 -9.32 15.01 -4.54
C TRP A 180 -8.18 15.91 -4.08
N VAL A 181 -7.22 15.32 -3.35
CA VAL A 181 -5.97 15.99 -2.99
C VAL A 181 -4.98 15.84 -4.14
N THR A 182 -4.24 16.90 -4.47
CA THR A 182 -3.13 16.90 -5.43
C THR A 182 -1.78 17.03 -4.71
N PRO A 183 -1.25 15.94 -4.11
CA PRO A 183 -0.01 15.98 -3.33
C PRO A 183 1.24 15.88 -4.21
N TYR A 184 2.11 16.88 -4.12
CA TYR A 184 3.45 16.87 -4.69
C TYR A 184 4.52 16.94 -3.60
N PHE A 185 5.68 16.35 -3.85
CA PHE A 185 6.88 16.58 -3.05
C PHE A 185 8.12 16.74 -3.92
N LEU A 186 9.08 17.51 -3.40
CA LEU A 186 10.29 17.93 -4.08
C LEU A 186 11.50 17.36 -3.36
N THR A 187 12.21 16.47 -4.04
CA THR A 187 13.36 15.70 -3.54
C THR A 187 14.66 16.23 -4.14
N SER A 188 15.78 15.53 -3.92
CA SER A 188 17.03 15.80 -4.63
C SER A 188 16.99 15.38 -6.11
N GLU A 189 16.09 14.46 -6.47
CA GLU A 189 15.90 13.94 -7.82
C GLU A 189 14.96 14.84 -8.65
N GLY A 190 14.02 15.54 -7.99
CA GLY A 190 13.08 16.47 -8.62
C GLY A 190 11.70 16.50 -7.94
N SER A 191 10.72 17.05 -8.63
CA SER A 191 9.31 17.09 -8.22
C SER A 191 8.56 15.82 -8.63
N PHE A 192 7.87 15.19 -7.68
CA PHE A 192 7.08 13.99 -7.91
C PHE A 192 5.64 14.18 -7.42
N LEU A 193 4.67 13.72 -8.19
CA LEU A 193 3.32 13.49 -7.68
C LEU A 193 3.34 12.28 -6.74
N CYS A 194 2.77 12.42 -5.55
CA CYS A 194 2.44 11.29 -4.69
C CYS A 194 1.17 10.63 -5.24
N GLY A 195 1.32 9.45 -5.83
CA GLY A 195 0.18 8.61 -6.16
C GLY A 195 -0.43 8.03 -4.88
N TYR A 196 -1.75 7.83 -4.85
CA TYR A 196 -2.38 7.14 -3.72
C TYR A 196 -3.65 6.41 -4.14
N GLY A 197 -3.88 5.28 -3.46
CA GLY A 197 -5.18 4.63 -3.35
C GLY A 197 -5.86 5.04 -2.04
N PHE A 198 -7.11 5.49 -2.09
CA PHE A 198 -7.93 5.72 -0.89
C PHE A 198 -9.33 5.11 -1.04
N ALA A 199 -9.79 4.43 0.00
CA ALA A 199 -11.13 3.86 0.11
C ALA A 199 -11.65 3.93 1.55
N VAL A 200 -12.96 4.14 1.69
CA VAL A 200 -13.71 4.18 2.96
C VAL A 200 -15.00 3.39 2.78
N SER A 201 -15.35 2.51 3.72
CA SER A 201 -16.63 1.79 3.72
C SER A 201 -17.75 2.56 4.45
N ASP A 202 -19.00 2.25 4.12
CA ASP A 202 -20.19 2.82 4.76
C ASP A 202 -20.37 2.33 6.23
N PRO A 203 -20.66 3.20 7.22
CA PRO A 203 -21.10 2.83 8.58
C PRO A 203 -22.52 2.22 8.63
N ILE A 204 -22.73 1.09 7.95
CA ILE A 204 -23.94 0.22 8.02
C ILE A 204 -23.72 -1.09 8.79
N PHE A 205 -22.51 -1.35 9.28
CA PHE A 205 -22.12 -2.59 9.97
C PHE A 205 -22.98 -2.99 11.17
N ASP A 206 -23.76 -2.07 11.74
CA ASP A 206 -24.66 -2.28 12.88
C ASP A 206 -26.15 -2.45 12.51
N LYS A 207 -26.51 -2.46 11.23
CA LYS A 207 -27.92 -2.40 10.75
C LYS A 207 -28.43 -3.66 10.04
N ILE A 208 -27.60 -4.69 9.84
CA ILE A 208 -27.90 -5.85 8.96
C ILE A 208 -27.86 -7.16 9.77
N LEU A 209 -28.73 -8.13 9.44
CA LEU A 209 -29.05 -9.28 10.29
C LEU A 209 -28.46 -10.63 9.84
N PRO A 210 -27.98 -11.44 10.82
CA PRO A 210 -27.25 -13.31 10.27
C PRO A 210 -27.65 -13.90 8.89
N GLY A 211 -26.75 -14.30 7.98
CA GLY A 211 -27.11 -15.01 6.74
C GLY A 211 -27.84 -14.20 5.66
N SER A 212 -27.90 -12.86 5.77
CA SER A 212 -28.46 -12.02 4.72
C SER A 212 -27.74 -12.16 3.36
N LEU A 213 -28.52 -12.04 2.29
CA LEU A 213 -28.09 -11.92 0.89
C LEU A 213 -28.81 -10.72 0.28
N VAL A 214 -28.06 -9.79 -0.33
CA VAL A 214 -28.56 -8.66 -1.12
C VAL A 214 -27.74 -8.61 -2.44
N PRO A 215 -28.20 -7.91 -3.51
CA PRO A 215 -27.62 -8.08 -4.85
C PRO A 215 -26.47 -7.12 -5.18
N HIS A 216 -25.63 -7.53 -6.13
CA HIS A 216 -24.60 -6.69 -6.74
C HIS A 216 -25.21 -5.51 -7.53
N GLY A 217 -25.42 -4.36 -6.87
CA GLY A 217 -25.78 -3.10 -7.52
C GLY A 217 -26.44 -2.08 -6.59
N THR A 218 -25.78 -0.92 -6.42
CA THR A 218 -26.33 0.35 -5.91
C THR A 218 -27.34 0.26 -4.75
N ALA A 219 -26.84 0.35 -3.52
CA ALA A 219 -27.44 1.30 -2.57
C ALA A 219 -27.01 2.72 -2.97
N GLU A 220 -27.84 3.74 -2.70
CA GLU A 220 -27.69 5.06 -3.34
C GLU A 220 -26.52 5.92 -2.81
N GLU A 221 -25.93 5.59 -1.66
CA GLU A 221 -24.87 6.38 -1.01
C GLU A 221 -23.77 5.51 -0.37
N GLY A 222 -22.70 5.13 -1.08
CA GLY A 222 -21.52 4.56 -0.41
C GLY A 222 -20.52 3.76 -1.26
N GLY A 223 -19.49 4.44 -1.78
CA GLY A 223 -18.32 3.76 -2.36
C GLY A 223 -17.55 4.63 -3.35
N PHE A 224 -16.33 5.05 -2.99
CA PHE A 224 -15.40 5.67 -3.93
C PHE A 224 -13.99 5.09 -3.75
N GLY A 225 -13.48 4.45 -4.80
CA GLY A 225 -12.09 4.02 -4.90
C GLY A 225 -11.29 5.02 -5.72
N LEU A 226 -10.62 5.95 -5.05
CA LEU A 226 -9.78 6.96 -5.71
C LEU A 226 -8.38 6.39 -5.94
N SER A 227 -7.94 6.39 -7.21
CA SER A 227 -6.56 6.13 -7.62
C SER A 227 -6.00 7.36 -8.33
N VAL A 228 -4.91 7.91 -7.81
CA VAL A 228 -4.11 8.98 -8.44
C VAL A 228 -2.74 8.42 -8.78
N THR A 229 -2.22 8.65 -10.00
CA THR A 229 -0.92 8.10 -10.46
C THR A 229 -0.34 8.97 -11.57
N GLU A 230 0.99 9.14 -11.56
CA GLU A 230 1.76 9.81 -12.61
C GLU A 230 2.44 8.79 -13.53
N LEU A 231 2.29 8.93 -14.86
CA LEU A 231 2.79 7.94 -15.84
C LEU A 231 4.26 8.08 -16.28
N GLY A 232 4.93 9.22 -16.07
CA GLY A 232 6.34 9.37 -16.44
C GLY A 232 6.96 10.70 -16.06
N ILE A 233 8.28 10.70 -15.86
CA ILE A 233 9.10 11.91 -15.63
C ILE A 233 8.90 12.86 -16.81
N SER A 234 8.68 14.16 -16.52
CA SER A 234 8.45 15.24 -17.49
C SER A 234 7.18 15.14 -18.36
N ALA A 235 6.37 14.08 -18.25
CA ALA A 235 5.19 13.87 -19.11
C ALA A 235 3.96 13.37 -18.31
N GLY A 236 3.74 13.99 -17.15
CA GLY A 236 2.75 13.58 -16.17
C GLY A 236 1.32 13.52 -16.70
N VAL A 237 0.80 12.30 -16.82
CA VAL A 237 -0.62 12.01 -16.92
C VAL A 237 -1.14 11.78 -15.50
N ILE A 238 -2.25 12.39 -15.09
CA ILE A 238 -2.93 12.14 -13.83
C ILE A 238 -4.32 11.59 -14.11
N ILE A 239 -4.63 10.44 -13.52
CA ILE A 239 -5.95 9.81 -13.57
C ILE A 239 -6.73 10.20 -12.30
N TYR A 240 -8.03 10.46 -12.46
CA TYR A 240 -9.02 10.55 -11.39
C TYR A 240 -10.24 9.74 -11.82
N TRP A 241 -10.61 8.69 -11.08
CA TRP A 241 -11.76 7.85 -11.42
C TRP A 241 -12.68 7.69 -10.21
N LEU A 242 -13.99 7.67 -10.47
CA LEU A 242 -15.05 7.45 -9.48
C LEU A 242 -15.82 6.20 -9.85
N GLN A 243 -16.34 5.48 -8.85
CA GLN A 243 -17.10 4.24 -9.05
C GLN A 243 -18.51 4.42 -9.67
N LEU A 244 -18.82 5.61 -10.21
CA LEU A 244 -19.85 5.92 -11.22
C LEU A 244 -19.69 7.40 -11.63
N PRO A 245 -19.98 7.82 -12.89
CA PRO A 245 -20.17 7.03 -14.10
C PRO A 245 -18.91 7.01 -14.99
N GLY A 246 -17.74 7.39 -14.48
CA GLY A 246 -16.53 7.60 -15.27
C GLY A 246 -15.37 8.26 -14.52
N GLY A 247 -14.46 8.88 -15.27
CA GLY A 247 -13.30 9.58 -14.72
C GLY A 247 -12.76 10.69 -15.61
N LEU A 248 -11.74 11.37 -15.08
CA LEU A 248 -10.96 12.42 -15.72
C LEU A 248 -9.51 11.96 -15.92
N VAL A 249 -8.91 12.39 -17.01
CA VAL A 249 -7.47 12.22 -17.29
C VAL A 249 -6.89 13.58 -17.64
N PHE A 250 -5.91 14.02 -16.86
CA PHE A 250 -5.17 15.25 -17.06
C PHE A 250 -3.83 14.90 -17.72
N VAL A 251 -3.48 15.48 -18.87
CA VAL A 251 -2.21 15.22 -19.56
C VAL A 251 -1.40 16.50 -19.59
N ARG A 252 -0.23 16.51 -18.92
CA ARG A 252 0.68 17.67 -18.95
C ARG A 252 1.22 17.88 -20.36
N ASN A 253 1.01 19.07 -20.90
CA ASN A 253 1.65 19.56 -22.13
C ASN A 253 2.67 20.68 -21.79
N ALA A 254 3.12 21.45 -22.78
CA ALA A 254 4.15 22.48 -22.58
C ALA A 254 3.65 23.73 -21.80
N GLU A 255 2.34 23.99 -21.81
CA GLU A 255 1.74 25.24 -21.31
C GLU A 255 0.69 25.00 -20.21
N ASN A 256 0.08 23.81 -20.14
CA ASN A 256 -0.98 23.47 -19.18
C ASN A 256 -1.17 21.94 -19.07
N TYR A 257 -2.32 21.53 -18.53
CA TYR A 257 -2.85 20.16 -18.62
C TYR A 257 -4.07 20.11 -19.53
N ASP A 258 -4.06 19.21 -20.51
CA ASP A 258 -5.25 18.85 -21.29
C ASP A 258 -6.16 17.95 -20.43
N VAL A 259 -7.44 18.28 -20.33
CA VAL A 259 -8.40 17.54 -19.49
C VAL A 259 -9.37 16.75 -20.36
N PHE A 260 -9.34 15.43 -20.23
CA PHE A 260 -10.23 14.51 -20.93
C PHE A 260 -11.20 13.87 -19.94
N LYS A 261 -12.49 13.78 -20.28
CA LYS A 261 -13.50 13.01 -19.54
C LYS A 261 -13.84 11.74 -20.32
N PHE A 262 -13.94 10.61 -19.61
CA PHE A 262 -14.39 9.34 -20.15
C PHE A 262 -15.43 8.73 -19.22
N ASP A 263 -16.55 8.26 -19.78
CA ASP A 263 -17.61 7.56 -19.08
C ASP A 263 -17.48 6.04 -19.29
N GLY A 264 -17.92 5.23 -18.33
CA GLY A 264 -17.88 3.76 -18.40
C GLY A 264 -17.31 3.05 -17.16
N LYS A 265 -17.22 1.73 -17.23
CA LYS A 265 -16.60 0.87 -16.21
C LYS A 265 -15.06 0.93 -16.27
N PRO A 266 -14.29 0.36 -15.31
CA PRO A 266 -12.83 0.36 -15.35
C PRO A 266 -12.18 0.02 -16.70
N SER A 267 -12.56 -1.07 -17.40
CA SER A 267 -11.94 -1.39 -18.70
C SER A 267 -12.45 -0.52 -19.85
N ASP A 268 -13.71 -0.12 -19.86
CA ASP A 268 -14.25 0.86 -20.82
C ASP A 268 -13.44 2.17 -20.73
N PHE A 269 -13.21 2.64 -19.49
CA PHE A 269 -12.40 3.81 -19.15
C PHE A 269 -10.94 3.64 -19.57
N ILE A 270 -10.25 2.56 -19.14
CA ILE A 270 -8.85 2.28 -19.50
C ILE A 270 -8.70 2.30 -21.02
N LYS A 271 -9.60 1.62 -21.74
CA LYS A 271 -9.56 1.50 -23.19
C LYS A 271 -9.76 2.86 -23.86
N ALA A 272 -10.90 3.51 -23.62
CA ALA A 272 -11.24 4.78 -24.26
C ALA A 272 -10.20 5.87 -23.95
N ALA A 273 -9.67 5.89 -22.73
CA ALA A 273 -8.61 6.81 -22.35
C ALA A 273 -7.28 6.46 -23.04
N SER A 274 -6.84 5.21 -23.02
CA SER A 274 -5.57 4.80 -23.65
C SER A 274 -5.57 5.01 -25.17
N GLU A 275 -6.71 4.74 -25.83
CA GLU A 275 -6.92 5.03 -27.26
C GLU A 275 -6.91 6.55 -27.53
N LYS A 276 -7.47 7.37 -26.64
CA LYS A 276 -7.56 8.83 -26.81
C LYS A 276 -6.27 9.59 -26.50
N ILE A 277 -5.44 9.11 -25.58
CA ILE A 277 -4.16 9.76 -25.20
C ILE A 277 -2.92 9.06 -25.78
N GLU A 278 -3.10 8.03 -26.60
CA GLU A 278 -2.05 7.22 -27.26
C GLU A 278 -1.00 6.64 -26.29
N ARG A 279 -1.41 6.32 -25.06
CA ARG A 279 -0.53 5.80 -23.98
C ARG A 279 -1.26 4.74 -23.15
N LYS A 280 -0.53 3.73 -22.68
CA LYS A 280 -1.07 2.73 -21.75
C LYS A 280 -1.47 3.39 -20.42
N ILE A 281 -2.75 3.29 -20.05
CA ILE A 281 -3.26 3.62 -18.73
C ILE A 281 -3.38 2.35 -17.89
N GLU A 282 -3.07 2.47 -16.60
CA GLU A 282 -3.27 1.44 -15.58
C GLU A 282 -4.01 2.07 -14.40
N ILE A 283 -4.97 1.35 -13.84
CA ILE A 283 -5.69 1.68 -12.60
C ILE A 283 -5.78 0.42 -11.74
N LEU A 284 -5.82 0.60 -10.41
CA LEU A 284 -5.66 -0.49 -9.44
C LEU A 284 -6.90 -1.41 -9.29
N PHE A 285 -7.94 -1.21 -10.10
CA PHE A 285 -9.26 -1.82 -9.99
C PHE A 285 -9.78 -2.27 -11.37
N GLY A 286 -10.56 -3.37 -11.42
CA GLY A 286 -11.14 -3.92 -12.65
C GLY A 286 -12.65 -4.15 -12.57
N ASP A 287 -13.28 -4.58 -13.67
CA ASP A 287 -14.74 -4.68 -13.78
C ASP A 287 -15.35 -5.91 -13.11
N GLN A 288 -14.61 -7.02 -13.07
CA GLN A 288 -15.02 -8.35 -12.61
C GLN A 288 -13.78 -9.15 -12.13
N PRO A 289 -13.93 -10.11 -11.19
CA PRO A 289 -12.84 -10.96 -10.73
C PRO A 289 -12.37 -11.96 -11.81
N HIS A 290 -11.08 -12.32 -11.77
CA HIS A 290 -10.43 -13.19 -12.76
C HIS A 290 -10.76 -14.69 -12.57
N GLY A 291 -12.03 -15.06 -12.74
CA GLY A 291 -12.48 -16.46 -12.75
C GLY A 291 -12.51 -17.12 -11.36
N PRO A 292 -12.43 -18.47 -11.28
CA PRO A 292 -12.48 -19.20 -10.02
C PRO A 292 -11.14 -19.11 -9.25
N PRO A 293 -11.15 -18.86 -7.93
CA PRO A 293 -9.93 -18.78 -7.13
C PRO A 293 -9.25 -20.14 -6.98
N LYS A 294 -7.90 -20.14 -6.96
CA LYS A 294 -7.08 -21.33 -6.68
C LYS A 294 -6.97 -21.62 -5.18
N SER A 295 -7.03 -20.58 -4.35
CA SER A 295 -7.02 -20.71 -2.89
C SER A 295 -7.85 -19.59 -2.24
N ILE A 296 -8.46 -19.88 -1.09
CA ILE A 296 -9.17 -18.89 -0.27
C ILE A 296 -8.65 -19.00 1.17
N THR A 297 -7.97 -17.96 1.63
CA THR A 297 -7.46 -17.87 3.01
C THR A 297 -8.49 -17.14 3.86
N VAL A 298 -9.11 -17.84 4.82
CA VAL A 298 -10.10 -17.28 5.74
C VAL A 298 -9.42 -16.84 7.03
N LEU A 299 -9.21 -15.52 7.16
CA LEU A 299 -8.80 -14.87 8.40
C LEU A 299 -9.97 -14.82 9.39
N ARG A 300 -9.64 -14.76 10.67
CA ARG A 300 -10.59 -14.72 11.79
C ARG A 300 -10.25 -13.56 12.72
N ASP A 301 -11.28 -12.98 13.35
CA ASP A 301 -11.12 -11.97 14.40
C ASP A 301 -10.59 -12.59 15.72
N GLU A 302 -10.34 -11.73 16.72
CA GLU A 302 -9.86 -12.12 18.04
C GLU A 302 -10.81 -13.06 18.82
N ASN A 303 -12.06 -13.19 18.38
CA ASN A 303 -13.04 -14.14 18.92
C ASN A 303 -13.09 -15.46 18.13
N GLY A 304 -12.27 -15.60 17.09
CA GLY A 304 -12.20 -16.78 16.22
C GLY A 304 -13.24 -16.78 15.09
N THR A 305 -13.96 -15.69 14.87
CA THR A 305 -15.05 -15.60 13.88
C THR A 305 -14.51 -15.23 12.50
N PRO A 306 -14.98 -15.83 11.37
CA PRO A 306 -14.45 -15.54 10.02
C PRO A 306 -14.61 -14.08 9.58
N SER A 307 -13.56 -13.28 9.71
CA SER A 307 -13.61 -11.83 9.45
C SER A 307 -13.36 -11.48 7.99
N VAL A 308 -12.40 -12.12 7.32
CA VAL A 308 -11.96 -11.78 5.95
C VAL A 308 -11.56 -13.03 5.16
N ALA A 309 -11.98 -13.10 3.90
CA ALA A 309 -11.45 -14.01 2.88
C ALA A 309 -10.46 -13.27 1.98
N ILE A 310 -9.28 -13.86 1.79
CA ILE A 310 -8.35 -13.49 0.73
C ILE A 310 -8.42 -14.60 -0.33
N ALA A 311 -9.12 -14.33 -1.43
CA ALA A 311 -9.27 -15.26 -2.55
C ALA A 311 -8.23 -14.95 -3.63
N HIS A 312 -7.39 -15.93 -3.94
CA HIS A 312 -6.19 -15.79 -4.77
C HIS A 312 -6.27 -16.73 -5.99
N ASP A 313 -6.02 -16.19 -7.18
CA ASP A 313 -6.12 -16.89 -8.47
C ASP A 313 -4.75 -17.35 -9.02
N GLY A 314 -3.64 -17.02 -8.36
CA GLY A 314 -2.27 -17.32 -8.79
C GLY A 314 -1.58 -16.21 -9.59
N ARG A 315 -2.22 -15.05 -9.79
CA ARG A 315 -1.62 -13.81 -10.31
C ARG A 315 -2.07 -12.57 -9.53
N ALA A 316 -3.32 -12.57 -9.07
CA ALA A 316 -3.89 -11.55 -8.20
C ALA A 316 -4.50 -12.15 -6.93
N PHE A 317 -4.82 -11.28 -5.97
CA PHE A 317 -5.67 -11.59 -4.84
C PHE A 317 -6.83 -10.58 -4.77
N SER A 318 -7.94 -11.04 -4.18
CA SER A 318 -9.10 -10.23 -3.86
C SER A 318 -9.42 -10.40 -2.39
N ILE A 319 -9.73 -9.28 -1.72
CA ILE A 319 -10.09 -9.25 -0.31
C ILE A 319 -11.62 -9.11 -0.24
N SER A 320 -12.26 -9.98 0.53
CA SER A 320 -13.71 -9.96 0.76
C SER A 320 -13.95 -10.05 2.26
N VAL A 321 -14.71 -9.12 2.84
CA VAL A 321 -14.97 -9.16 4.28
C VAL A 321 -16.13 -10.13 4.53
N LEU A 322 -15.91 -11.15 5.36
CA LEU A 322 -16.82 -12.30 5.53
C LEU A 322 -17.88 -12.08 6.62
N ASN A 323 -17.51 -11.37 7.68
CA ASN A 323 -18.42 -10.96 8.75
C ASN A 323 -19.04 -9.58 8.47
N VAL A 324 -19.38 -9.31 7.21
CA VAL A 324 -20.36 -8.30 6.83
C VAL A 324 -21.55 -9.06 6.26
N TYR A 325 -22.76 -8.63 6.60
CA TYR A 325 -23.96 -9.32 6.15
C TYR A 325 -24.35 -9.07 4.69
N GLU A 326 -23.42 -8.53 3.90
CA GLU A 326 -23.32 -8.90 2.50
C GLU A 326 -21.84 -8.85 2.04
N PRO A 327 -21.34 -9.84 1.27
CA PRO A 327 -19.91 -10.01 1.03
C PRO A 327 -19.42 -9.19 -0.18
N PHE A 328 -19.16 -7.90 0.03
CA PHE A 328 -18.47 -7.08 -0.96
C PHE A 328 -17.03 -7.56 -1.20
N ARG A 329 -16.56 -7.46 -2.45
CA ARG A 329 -15.20 -7.81 -2.86
C ARG A 329 -14.42 -6.56 -3.25
N THR A 330 -13.31 -6.28 -2.58
CA THR A 330 -12.29 -5.34 -3.06
C THR A 330 -11.18 -6.12 -3.76
N GLN A 331 -11.05 -5.93 -5.07
CA GLN A 331 -9.95 -6.49 -5.84
C GLN A 331 -8.79 -5.50 -5.88
N ALA A 332 -7.62 -5.94 -5.42
CA ALA A 332 -6.36 -5.20 -5.53
C ALA A 332 -5.39 -6.07 -6.34
N ALA A 333 -5.35 -5.85 -7.66
CA ALA A 333 -4.47 -6.59 -8.55
C ALA A 333 -3.03 -6.08 -8.43
N VAL A 334 -2.30 -6.56 -7.43
CA VAL A 334 -0.84 -6.41 -7.37
C VAL A 334 -0.22 -7.58 -8.13
N ASP A 335 0.07 -7.37 -9.42
CA ASP A 335 0.75 -8.39 -10.22
C ASP A 335 2.23 -8.46 -9.81
N PHE A 336 2.58 -9.53 -9.09
CA PHE A 336 3.97 -9.84 -8.74
C PHE A 336 4.71 -10.59 -9.86
N SER A 337 4.06 -10.83 -11.00
CA SER A 337 4.72 -11.33 -12.20
C SER A 337 5.47 -10.17 -12.88
N PRO A 338 6.80 -10.21 -13.03
CA PRO A 338 7.41 -9.49 -14.14
C PRO A 338 6.80 -10.05 -15.44
N ALA A 339 6.58 -9.19 -16.43
CA ALA A 339 6.08 -9.63 -17.74
C ALA A 339 7.02 -10.71 -18.31
N ALA A 340 6.44 -11.80 -18.82
CA ALA A 340 7.12 -13.08 -18.93
C ALA A 340 8.43 -13.06 -19.73
N ASP A 341 9.55 -13.25 -19.03
CA ASP A 341 10.77 -13.83 -19.59
C ASP A 341 10.60 -15.37 -19.55
N PRO A 342 10.64 -16.09 -20.67
CA PRO A 342 10.31 -17.51 -20.72
C PRO A 342 11.36 -18.43 -20.07
N ASP A 343 12.57 -17.95 -19.80
CA ASP A 343 13.62 -18.70 -19.09
C ASP A 343 13.78 -18.23 -17.64
N LEU A 344 13.32 -19.05 -16.67
CA LEU A 344 14.13 -19.49 -15.52
C LEU A 344 13.34 -20.26 -14.45
N THR A 345 13.81 -21.47 -14.13
CA THR A 345 13.49 -22.17 -12.88
C THR A 345 14.63 -22.05 -11.86
N THR A 346 14.42 -21.41 -10.70
CA THR A 346 15.10 -21.73 -9.42
C THR A 346 14.50 -20.93 -8.25
N GLY A 347 14.72 -21.40 -7.02
CA GLY A 347 14.08 -20.85 -5.81
C GLY A 347 15.05 -20.14 -4.84
N LEU A 348 14.54 -19.12 -4.15
CA LEU A 348 15.25 -18.33 -3.13
C LEU A 348 14.48 -18.37 -1.80
N LEU A 349 15.17 -18.31 -0.65
CA LEU A 349 14.54 -18.15 0.67
C LEU A 349 15.26 -17.06 1.48
N SER A 350 14.53 -16.07 1.98
CA SER A 350 15.10 -14.92 2.69
C SER A 350 14.18 -14.36 3.76
N SER A 351 14.80 -13.79 4.80
CA SER A 351 14.19 -13.03 5.88
C SER A 351 15.07 -11.82 6.20
N ASN A 352 14.53 -10.81 6.89
CA ASN A 352 15.22 -9.54 7.18
C ASN A 352 16.46 -9.65 8.08
N ARG A 353 16.80 -10.87 8.55
CA ARG A 353 18.01 -11.18 9.35
C ARG A 353 18.85 -12.32 8.78
N VAL A 354 18.32 -13.11 7.84
CA VAL A 354 18.98 -14.28 7.27
C VAL A 354 18.51 -14.47 5.82
N LYS A 355 19.44 -14.41 4.87
CA LYS A 355 19.24 -14.80 3.47
C LYS A 355 19.99 -16.11 3.21
N ALA A 356 19.35 -17.07 2.54
CA ALA A 356 19.92 -18.37 2.27
C ALA A 356 19.82 -18.68 0.77
N THR A 357 20.96 -18.95 0.13
CA THR A 357 21.05 -19.21 -1.31
C THR A 357 21.96 -20.41 -1.56
N LEU A 358 21.47 -21.41 -2.29
CA LEU A 358 22.31 -22.54 -2.71
C LEU A 358 23.38 -22.09 -3.70
N SER A 359 24.53 -22.76 -3.70
CA SER A 359 25.50 -22.70 -4.79
C SER A 359 24.87 -23.19 -6.11
N ASN A 360 25.46 -22.82 -7.25
CA ASN A 360 24.93 -23.19 -8.57
C ASN A 360 24.92 -24.71 -8.81
N ASP A 361 25.87 -25.45 -8.23
CA ASP A 361 25.93 -26.92 -8.22
C ASP A 361 25.05 -27.57 -7.12
N LYS A 362 24.52 -26.75 -6.21
CA LYS A 362 23.68 -27.12 -5.04
C LYS A 362 24.39 -28.00 -4.01
N LEU A 363 25.73 -28.05 -4.01
CA LEU A 363 26.52 -28.79 -3.02
C LEU A 363 26.78 -28.01 -1.73
N ALA A 364 26.63 -26.69 -1.75
CA ALA A 364 26.81 -25.80 -0.60
C ALA A 364 25.65 -24.82 -0.43
N LEU A 365 25.47 -24.32 0.80
CA LEU A 365 24.56 -23.23 1.13
C LEU A 365 25.34 -21.98 1.52
N ASN A 366 25.16 -20.90 0.76
CA ASN A 366 25.61 -19.57 1.15
C ASN A 366 24.57 -18.96 2.09
N LEU A 367 24.92 -18.92 3.37
CA LEU A 367 24.12 -18.35 4.46
C LEU A 367 24.64 -16.95 4.77
N THR A 368 23.83 -15.94 4.45
CA THR A 368 24.13 -14.53 4.77
C THR A 368 23.31 -14.09 5.97
N LEU A 369 23.97 -13.76 7.08
CA LEU A 369 23.37 -13.05 8.20
C LEU A 369 23.30 -11.56 7.86
N LEU A 370 22.12 -10.96 8.10
CA LEU A 370 21.84 -9.56 7.87
C LEU A 370 21.63 -8.84 9.20
N ALA A 371 22.36 -7.75 9.44
CA ALA A 371 22.04 -6.80 10.50
C ALA A 371 21.56 -5.50 9.86
N ASN A 372 20.39 -5.02 10.29
CA ASN A 372 19.73 -3.83 9.73
C ASN A 372 19.51 -3.89 8.20
N GLY A 373 19.42 -5.10 7.63
CA GLY A 373 19.28 -5.35 6.19
C GLY A 373 20.59 -5.64 5.45
N GLU A 374 21.74 -5.21 5.98
CA GLU A 374 23.03 -5.34 5.33
C GLU A 374 23.76 -6.66 5.66
N PRO A 375 24.46 -7.30 4.69
CA PRO A 375 25.31 -8.47 4.93
C PRO A 375 26.44 -8.22 5.95
N THR A 376 26.24 -8.66 7.19
CA THR A 376 27.28 -8.60 8.23
C THR A 376 28.15 -9.85 8.30
N THR A 377 27.66 -10.99 7.79
CA THR A 377 28.44 -12.23 7.72
C THR A 377 27.91 -13.10 6.59
N VAL A 378 28.80 -13.60 5.74
CA VAL A 378 28.51 -14.63 4.75
C VAL A 378 29.32 -15.87 5.12
N ALA A 379 28.64 -17.02 5.20
CA ALA A 379 29.29 -18.32 5.38
C ALA A 379 28.79 -19.26 4.28
N GLU A 380 29.71 -19.86 3.54
CA GLU A 380 29.42 -21.00 2.68
C GLU A 380 29.55 -22.28 3.51
N LEU A 381 28.51 -23.10 3.53
CA LEU A 381 28.40 -24.30 4.37
C LEU A 381 28.17 -25.53 3.50
N SER A 382 28.95 -26.59 3.69
CA SER A 382 28.61 -27.92 3.16
C SER A 382 27.42 -28.52 3.90
N ALA A 383 26.80 -29.56 3.33
CA ALA A 383 25.63 -30.21 3.91
C ALA A 383 25.84 -30.69 5.36
N GLY A 384 26.99 -31.30 5.68
CA GLY A 384 27.28 -31.81 7.04
C GLY A 384 27.55 -30.70 8.06
N GLU A 385 28.13 -29.58 7.64
CA GLU A 385 28.30 -28.39 8.48
C GLU A 385 26.94 -27.73 8.76
N LEU A 386 26.07 -27.65 7.75
CA LEU A 386 24.70 -27.17 7.91
C LEU A 386 23.87 -28.06 8.84
N GLU A 387 23.95 -29.39 8.73
CA GLU A 387 23.32 -30.32 9.67
C GLU A 387 23.83 -30.10 11.10
N THR A 388 25.13 -29.86 11.28
CA THR A 388 25.74 -29.55 12.59
C THR A 388 25.20 -28.23 13.17
N VAL A 389 25.13 -27.17 12.37
CA VAL A 389 24.56 -25.87 12.76
C VAL A 389 23.08 -26.00 13.14
N LEU A 390 22.30 -26.74 12.36
CA LEU A 390 20.87 -27.00 12.66
C LEU A 390 20.69 -27.77 13.97
N GLY A 391 21.56 -28.76 14.26
CA GLY A 391 21.56 -29.48 15.54
C GLY A 391 21.80 -28.56 16.74
N VAL A 392 22.83 -27.70 16.67
CA VAL A 392 23.16 -26.74 17.74
C VAL A 392 22.02 -25.72 17.94
N LEU A 393 21.43 -25.21 16.86
CA LEU A 393 20.28 -24.28 16.96
C LEU A 393 19.04 -24.97 17.54
N GLY A 394 18.77 -26.22 17.16
CA GLY A 394 17.66 -27.02 17.69
C GLY A 394 17.79 -27.29 19.20
N GLU A 395 18.97 -27.70 19.68
CA GLU A 395 19.21 -27.91 21.10
C GLU A 395 19.07 -26.61 21.90
N ASN A 396 19.65 -25.51 21.41
CA ASN A 396 19.52 -24.22 22.08
C ASN A 396 18.06 -23.75 22.10
N ARG A 397 17.28 -23.94 21.02
CA ARG A 397 15.85 -23.63 21.00
C ARG A 397 15.06 -24.46 22.01
N TRP A 398 15.37 -25.75 22.22
CA TRP A 398 14.75 -26.56 23.27
C TRP A 398 15.06 -25.97 24.67
N ARG A 399 16.32 -25.58 24.91
CA ARG A 399 16.76 -25.00 26.19
C ARG A 399 16.23 -23.58 26.48
N MET A 400 15.60 -22.90 25.52
CA MET A 400 14.98 -21.59 25.75
C MET A 400 13.80 -21.67 26.73
N ARG A 401 13.66 -20.65 27.57
CA ARG A 401 12.65 -20.58 28.65
C ARG A 401 11.19 -20.64 28.14
N GLU A 402 10.96 -20.17 26.92
CA GLU A 402 9.67 -20.30 26.25
C GLU A 402 9.58 -21.69 25.59
N PRO A 403 8.68 -22.58 26.03
CA PRO A 403 8.59 -23.92 25.44
C PRO A 403 8.23 -23.86 23.95
N VAL A 404 8.46 -24.96 23.24
CA VAL A 404 7.83 -25.18 21.93
C VAL A 404 6.33 -25.42 22.19
N ALA A 405 5.46 -24.84 21.36
CA ALA A 405 4.02 -25.01 21.50
C ALA A 405 3.64 -26.50 21.41
N ALA A 406 2.85 -26.99 22.38
CA ALA A 406 2.47 -28.40 22.48
C ALA A 406 1.42 -28.85 21.45
N GLN A 407 0.90 -27.90 20.67
CA GLN A 407 0.15 -28.11 19.44
C GLN A 407 0.87 -27.31 18.34
N PRO A 408 0.82 -27.74 17.07
CA PRO A 408 1.15 -26.86 15.94
C PRO A 408 0.31 -25.58 16.03
N ALA A 409 0.87 -24.44 15.60
CA ALA A 409 0.18 -23.17 15.79
C ALA A 409 -1.04 -23.09 14.85
N SER A 410 -2.23 -23.28 15.44
CA SER A 410 -3.51 -23.05 14.78
C SER A 410 -3.49 -21.74 14.00
N ILE A 411 -3.92 -21.77 12.73
CA ILE A 411 -3.69 -20.70 11.73
C ILE A 411 -4.20 -19.30 12.14
N GLY A 412 -5.05 -19.19 13.18
CA GLY A 412 -5.39 -17.91 13.83
C GLY A 412 -5.15 -17.94 15.34
N ALA A 413 -4.05 -17.34 15.80
CA ALA A 413 -3.82 -16.99 17.21
C ALA A 413 -2.86 -15.79 17.41
N THR A 414 -1.74 -15.75 16.68
CA THR A 414 -0.70 -14.71 16.86
C THR A 414 -0.17 -14.10 15.56
N GLY A 415 -0.80 -14.38 14.40
CA GLY A 415 -0.43 -13.83 13.09
C GLY A 415 0.91 -14.30 12.50
N SER A 416 1.80 -14.89 13.31
CA SER A 416 3.04 -15.50 12.87
C SER A 416 2.76 -16.80 12.11
N LEU A 417 2.88 -16.77 10.79
CA LEU A 417 2.77 -17.96 9.93
C LEU A 417 3.97 -18.89 10.16
N THR A 418 3.90 -19.75 11.18
CA THR A 418 4.79 -20.90 11.29
C THR A 418 4.53 -21.84 10.11
N ARG A 419 5.38 -21.75 9.10
CA ARG A 419 5.31 -22.58 7.89
C ARG A 419 5.54 -24.05 8.25
N GLU A 420 4.45 -24.80 8.39
CA GLU A 420 4.50 -26.25 8.51
C GLU A 420 5.11 -26.86 7.23
N LEU A 421 6.11 -27.71 7.42
CA LEU A 421 6.77 -28.45 6.34
C LEU A 421 6.36 -29.92 6.46
N ILE A 422 5.36 -30.32 5.69
CA ILE A 422 4.87 -31.70 5.64
C ILE A 422 5.84 -32.53 4.80
N ALA A 423 6.59 -33.41 5.45
CA ALA A 423 7.36 -34.45 4.77
C ALA A 423 6.41 -35.59 4.36
N VAL A 424 6.19 -35.75 3.06
CA VAL A 424 5.45 -36.88 2.48
C VAL A 424 6.37 -38.11 2.42
N ASP A 425 5.85 -39.28 2.77
CA ASP A 425 6.56 -40.56 2.92
C ASP A 425 7.87 -40.50 3.77
N PRO A 426 7.77 -40.15 5.08
CA PRO A 426 8.93 -40.11 5.96
C PRO A 426 9.37 -41.52 6.38
N SER A 427 10.61 -41.90 6.04
CA SER A 427 11.21 -43.14 6.54
C SER A 427 11.29 -43.13 8.07
N TRP A 428 10.82 -44.17 8.74
CA TRP A 428 10.80 -44.24 10.21
C TRP A 428 11.35 -45.57 10.74
N ARG A 429 11.73 -45.60 12.03
CA ARG A 429 12.19 -46.79 12.76
C ARG A 429 11.74 -46.72 14.22
N ALA A 430 11.40 -47.86 14.82
CA ALA A 430 11.13 -47.98 16.25
C ALA A 430 12.10 -48.98 16.89
N GLU A 431 12.72 -48.59 18.00
CA GLU A 431 13.73 -49.37 18.70
C GLU A 431 13.44 -49.42 20.22
N LEU A 432 13.98 -50.44 20.89
CA LEU A 432 13.97 -50.52 22.35
C LEU A 432 14.79 -49.36 22.97
N PRO A 433 14.51 -48.97 24.23
CA PRO A 433 15.03 -47.71 24.78
C PRO A 433 16.55 -47.68 24.81
N ILE A 434 17.12 -46.59 24.27
CA ILE A 434 18.57 -46.39 24.09
C ILE A 434 19.36 -46.42 25.41
N HIS A 435 18.71 -46.20 26.55
CA HIS A 435 19.32 -46.34 27.88
C HIS A 435 18.36 -47.06 28.85
N PRO A 436 18.82 -48.03 29.68
CA PRO A 436 17.95 -48.86 30.51
C PRO A 436 17.06 -48.12 31.52
N THR A 437 17.39 -46.87 31.88
CA THR A 437 16.59 -46.04 32.79
C THR A 437 15.48 -45.24 32.10
N LEU A 438 15.44 -45.20 30.76
CA LEU A 438 14.44 -44.46 29.99
C LEU A 438 13.28 -45.39 29.59
N ASN A 439 12.17 -45.31 30.31
CA ASN A 439 11.07 -46.26 30.18
C ASN A 439 10.13 -45.93 29.00
N GLY A 440 10.33 -46.56 27.83
CA GLY A 440 9.48 -46.36 26.64
C GLY A 440 10.09 -46.93 25.35
N ILE A 441 9.53 -46.57 24.19
CA ILE A 441 10.04 -46.89 22.85
C ILE A 441 10.77 -45.68 22.25
N SER A 442 11.92 -45.90 21.62
CA SER A 442 12.60 -44.88 20.81
C SER A 442 12.05 -44.89 19.38
N LEU A 443 11.27 -43.88 19.00
CA LEU A 443 10.73 -43.70 17.64
C LEU A 443 11.58 -42.67 16.88
N ARG A 444 12.09 -43.03 15.70
CA ARG A 444 12.89 -42.14 14.83
C ARG A 444 12.18 -41.88 13.51
N PHE A 445 12.20 -40.63 13.06
CA PHE A 445 11.74 -40.20 11.74
C PHE A 445 12.87 -39.53 10.96
N ARG A 446 12.97 -39.82 9.67
CA ARG A 446 13.86 -39.11 8.74
C ARG A 446 13.10 -37.93 8.13
N HIS A 447 13.53 -36.71 8.43
CA HIS A 447 13.03 -35.50 7.80
C HIS A 447 14.01 -35.05 6.69
N PRO A 448 13.56 -34.81 5.44
CA PRO A 448 14.47 -34.51 4.32
C PRO A 448 15.42 -33.33 4.53
N GLY A 449 15.05 -32.35 5.36
CA GLY A 449 15.88 -31.17 5.69
C GLY A 449 16.45 -31.12 7.10
N PHE A 450 16.24 -32.14 7.95
CA PHE A 450 16.73 -32.17 9.35
C PHE A 450 17.36 -33.52 9.78
N GLY A 451 17.69 -34.40 8.82
CA GLY A 451 18.28 -35.70 9.13
C GLY A 451 17.33 -36.64 9.87
N TRP A 452 17.83 -37.38 10.87
CA TRP A 452 17.05 -38.30 11.70
C TRP A 452 16.72 -37.68 13.07
N ILE A 453 15.43 -37.48 13.35
CA ILE A 453 14.93 -36.95 14.63
C ILE A 453 14.43 -38.14 15.47
N THR A 454 14.85 -38.20 16.75
CA THR A 454 14.50 -39.28 17.69
C THR A 454 13.60 -38.78 18.82
N PHE A 455 12.52 -39.49 19.09
CA PHE A 455 11.56 -39.23 20.17
C PHE A 455 11.49 -40.45 21.08
N GLN A 456 11.65 -40.26 22.39
CA GLN A 456 11.44 -41.31 23.39
C GLN A 456 10.00 -41.26 23.88
N LEU A 457 9.15 -42.17 23.39
CA LEU A 457 7.73 -42.24 23.73
C LEU A 457 7.50 -43.19 24.91
N PRO A 458 6.85 -42.77 26.01
CA PRO A 458 6.38 -43.66 27.05
C PRO A 458 5.51 -44.80 26.48
N TRP A 459 5.56 -45.99 27.08
CA TRP A 459 4.86 -47.18 26.54
C TRP A 459 3.36 -46.99 26.30
N HIS A 460 2.69 -46.17 27.12
CA HIS A 460 1.27 -45.86 26.93
C HIS A 460 1.04 -44.97 25.70
N GLU A 461 1.84 -43.92 25.51
CA GLU A 461 1.76 -43.05 24.33
C GLU A 461 2.12 -43.80 23.04
N ALA A 462 3.19 -44.61 23.06
CA ALA A 462 3.57 -45.43 21.92
C ALA A 462 2.45 -46.41 21.52
N LYS A 463 1.76 -47.01 22.51
CA LYS A 463 0.59 -47.87 22.28
C LYS A 463 -0.61 -47.08 21.76
N SER A 464 -0.91 -45.91 22.32
CA SER A 464 -2.00 -45.03 21.87
C SER A 464 -1.82 -44.60 20.42
N LEU A 465 -0.62 -44.12 20.06
CA LEU A 465 -0.24 -43.73 18.71
C LEU A 465 -0.36 -44.90 17.72
N GLY A 466 0.21 -46.06 18.04
CA GLY A 466 0.10 -47.26 17.20
C GLY A 466 -1.34 -47.73 17.01
N THR A 467 -2.15 -47.68 18.06
CA THR A 467 -3.59 -48.03 18.00
C THR A 467 -4.37 -47.04 17.13
N TRP A 468 -4.07 -45.74 17.22
CA TRP A 468 -4.69 -44.72 16.37
C TRP A 468 -4.31 -44.91 14.90
N LEU A 469 -3.04 -45.16 14.59
CA LEU A 469 -2.57 -45.37 13.21
C LEU A 469 -3.26 -46.58 12.57
N VAL A 470 -3.29 -47.73 13.24
CA VAL A 470 -3.98 -48.95 12.74
C VAL A 470 -5.48 -48.75 12.58
N LYS A 471 -6.12 -47.90 13.40
CA LYS A 471 -7.56 -47.61 13.28
C LYS A 471 -7.90 -46.68 12.12
N ASN A 472 -6.96 -45.82 11.68
CA ASN A 472 -7.19 -44.80 10.66
C ASN A 472 -6.47 -45.06 9.33
N SER A 473 -5.66 -46.12 9.24
CA SER A 473 -5.16 -46.63 7.95
C SER A 473 -6.31 -47.23 7.11
N PRO A 474 -6.38 -46.96 5.79
CA PRO A 474 -7.36 -47.62 4.93
C PRO A 474 -7.14 -49.14 4.85
N PRO A 475 -8.17 -49.94 4.50
CA PRO A 475 -8.02 -51.38 4.31
C PRO A 475 -6.97 -51.72 3.24
N SER A 476 -6.18 -52.78 3.48
CA SER A 476 -5.10 -53.22 2.57
C SER A 476 -5.56 -53.48 1.14
N ASP A 477 -6.79 -53.91 0.98
CA ASP A 477 -7.33 -54.47 -0.27
C ASP A 477 -7.97 -53.38 -1.15
N ALA A 478 -7.90 -52.11 -0.75
CA ALA A 478 -8.59 -50.99 -1.39
C ALA A 478 -7.88 -50.41 -2.62
N THR A 479 -6.55 -50.58 -2.74
CA THR A 479 -5.75 -50.07 -3.86
C THR A 479 -4.57 -50.99 -4.20
N SER A 480 -4.76 -51.79 -5.25
CA SER A 480 -3.70 -52.43 -6.05
C SER A 480 -3.72 -51.84 -7.46
#